data_AF-A0AAE3Y9F9-F1
#
_entry.id   AF-A0AAE3Y9F9-F1
#
_cell.length_a   1.000
_cell.length_b   1.000
_cell.length_c   1.000
_cell.angle_alpha   90.00
_cell.angle_beta   90.00
_cell.angle_gamma   90.00
#
_symmetry.space_group_name_H-M   'P 1'
#
loop_
_entity.id
_entity.type
_entity.pdbx_description
1 polymer ?
#
loop_
_entity_poly.entity_id
_entity_poly.type
_entity_poly.pdbx_seq_one_letter_code
_entity_poly.pdbx_strand_id
1 'polypeptide(L)'
;MKLQFNVAILFVILITLTNCHNDNHSPDLPHDSLFYIDYRSLQGLPDGIAVIELDPEAPNFGNISSKLELGVGVLPHHIYYNHTEQKMFTTALGGSYLYQIKTGRDQKGQPQLINATPIDTGENTVGENLFFTNDGRYFMTFMGGAGGPKDGSIGVFNADNNKLIKTIKAPIQDNPNQFIMYPHGISINEEKGLMMVTSTIHPDLSTGMGNTCTLLDLNTYELKETYQVADSPTDMSSPVEVLLLRGKFPQYALATTMLGGDIWIAPYNTVTKKYDAFTKVFEGSTQGLGWALEMYIDDTNKLYVSFADPGKVLVFDLSNLPQLKLLKTFTADKGAHHMAFFKTKSGKEVVAVQNNLLNIPNLNSGTISIIDINTGKNLGTVNLRTRYGILPESIEGTNGPSNYMHH
;
A
#
# COMPACT_ATOMS: atom_id res chain seq x y z
N MET A 1 -30.81 -15.39 -62.79
CA MET A 1 -31.09 -13.96 -62.61
C MET A 1 -32.23 -13.83 -61.60
N LYS A 2 -31.96 -13.15 -60.47
CA LYS A 2 -32.89 -12.61 -59.45
C LYS A 2 -33.79 -13.56 -58.61
N LEU A 3 -33.58 -13.39 -57.29
CA LEU A 3 -34.35 -13.68 -56.08
C LEU A 3 -35.87 -13.92 -56.18
N GLN A 4 -36.36 -14.81 -55.30
CA GLN A 4 -37.40 -14.47 -54.32
C GLN A 4 -37.20 -15.25 -53.00
N PHE A 5 -37.32 -14.53 -51.88
CA PHE A 5 -37.24 -14.97 -50.48
C PHE A 5 -38.52 -15.70 -50.05
N ASN A 6 -38.43 -16.62 -49.08
CA ASN A 6 -39.29 -16.60 -47.89
C ASN A 6 -38.84 -17.54 -46.74
N VAL A 7 -38.62 -16.89 -45.58
CA VAL A 7 -38.96 -17.27 -44.21
C VAL A 7 -38.41 -18.60 -43.65
N ALA A 8 -37.31 -18.50 -42.90
CA ALA A 8 -37.07 -19.32 -41.72
C ALA A 8 -36.84 -18.39 -40.53
N ILE A 9 -37.77 -18.46 -39.57
CA ILE A 9 -37.72 -17.76 -38.29
C ILE A 9 -36.63 -18.43 -37.45
N LEU A 10 -35.56 -17.70 -37.12
CA LEU A 10 -34.59 -18.11 -36.11
C LEU A 10 -34.59 -17.07 -35.00
N PHE A 11 -35.17 -17.44 -33.86
CA PHE A 11 -34.99 -16.72 -32.61
C PHE A 11 -33.54 -16.88 -32.16
N VAL A 12 -32.74 -15.81 -32.27
CA VAL A 12 -31.45 -15.71 -31.60
C VAL A 12 -31.68 -15.04 -30.27
N ILE A 13 -31.68 -15.83 -29.19
CA ILE A 13 -31.54 -15.31 -27.83
C ILE A 13 -30.11 -14.80 -27.71
N LEU A 14 -29.94 -13.48 -27.70
CA LEU A 14 -28.68 -12.83 -27.41
C LEU A 14 -28.47 -12.89 -25.88
N ILE A 15 -27.78 -13.91 -25.40
CA ILE A 15 -27.29 -13.94 -24.02
C ILE A 15 -26.10 -12.99 -23.96
N THR A 16 -26.33 -11.76 -23.53
CA THR A 16 -25.26 -10.88 -23.06
C THR A 16 -24.73 -11.45 -21.75
N LEU A 17 -23.69 -12.29 -21.83
CA LEU A 17 -22.87 -12.60 -20.67
C LEU A 17 -22.09 -11.33 -20.32
N THR A 18 -22.63 -10.53 -19.41
CA THR A 18 -21.83 -9.60 -18.63
C THR A 18 -20.88 -10.46 -17.80
N ASN A 19 -19.65 -10.59 -18.28
CA ASN A 19 -18.53 -11.06 -17.47
C ASN A 19 -18.35 -10.05 -16.33
N CYS A 20 -19.00 -10.31 -15.19
CA CYS A 20 -18.48 -9.83 -13.93
C CYS A 20 -17.12 -10.52 -13.76
N HIS A 21 -16.05 -9.81 -14.09
CA HIS A 21 -14.72 -10.20 -13.65
C HIS A 21 -14.78 -10.22 -12.13
N ASN A 22 -14.72 -11.43 -11.56
CA ASN A 22 -14.60 -11.61 -10.14
C ASN A 22 -13.12 -11.37 -9.85
N ASP A 23 -12.78 -10.13 -9.49
CA ASP A 23 -11.41 -9.76 -9.18
C ASP A 23 -10.94 -10.57 -7.96
N ASN A 24 -10.00 -11.48 -8.25
CA ASN A 24 -9.06 -12.14 -7.36
C ASN A 24 -9.60 -12.81 -6.10
N HIS A 25 -10.36 -13.90 -6.27
CA HIS A 25 -10.29 -15.00 -5.30
C HIS A 25 -10.20 -16.36 -6.00
N SER A 26 -9.03 -16.98 -5.88
CA SER A 26 -8.90 -18.43 -6.01
C SER A 26 -9.38 -19.05 -4.69
N PRO A 27 -10.50 -19.79 -4.67
CA PRO A 27 -11.15 -20.25 -3.43
C PRO A 27 -10.37 -21.36 -2.68
N ASP A 28 -9.27 -21.85 -3.25
CA ASP A 28 -8.37 -22.84 -2.66
C ASP A 28 -6.95 -22.28 -2.59
N LEU A 29 -6.69 -21.34 -1.68
CA LEU A 29 -5.31 -21.02 -1.33
C LEU A 29 -4.72 -22.23 -0.57
N PRO A 30 -3.74 -22.97 -1.12
CA PRO A 30 -2.95 -23.89 -0.29
C PRO A 30 -2.35 -23.10 0.88
N HIS A 31 -2.17 -23.75 2.02
CA HIS A 31 -1.56 -23.16 3.21
C HIS A 31 -0.23 -22.48 2.86
N ASP A 32 -0.28 -21.17 2.62
CA ASP A 32 0.87 -20.33 2.37
C ASP A 32 1.16 -19.53 3.63
N SER A 33 2.24 -19.91 4.28
CA SER A 33 2.72 -19.27 5.49
C SER A 33 4.09 -18.62 5.29
N LEU A 34 4.56 -18.55 4.03
CA LEU A 34 5.81 -17.93 3.66
C LEU A 34 5.54 -16.53 3.10
N PHE A 35 6.33 -15.58 3.56
CA PHE A 35 6.17 -14.17 3.23
C PHE A 35 7.49 -13.59 2.75
N TYR A 36 7.42 -12.67 1.80
CA TYR A 36 8.50 -11.75 1.52
C TYR A 36 8.48 -10.64 2.58
N ILE A 37 9.66 -10.30 3.09
CA ILE A 37 9.85 -9.13 3.93
C ILE A 37 11.00 -8.29 3.38
N ASP A 38 10.78 -6.99 3.23
CA ASP A 38 11.88 -6.05 3.11
C ASP A 38 12.54 -5.93 4.48
N TYR A 39 13.86 -5.79 4.51
CA TYR A 39 14.60 -5.62 5.74
C TYR A 39 15.74 -4.63 5.58
N ARG A 40 16.07 -3.98 6.69
CA ARG A 40 17.31 -3.22 6.85
C ARG A 40 18.24 -3.85 7.87
N SER A 41 19.55 -3.74 7.64
CA SER A 41 20.55 -4.20 8.59
C SER A 41 20.76 -3.20 9.73
N LEU A 42 21.00 -3.70 10.94
CA LEU A 42 21.46 -2.89 12.08
C LEU A 42 22.99 -2.95 12.28
N GLN A 43 23.71 -3.69 11.44
CA GLN A 43 25.17 -3.88 11.55
C GLN A 43 25.95 -3.23 10.41
N GLY A 44 25.30 -2.36 9.61
CA GLY A 44 25.92 -1.77 8.41
C GLY A 44 26.18 -2.79 7.30
N LEU A 45 25.50 -3.93 7.33
CA LEU A 45 25.48 -4.90 6.23
C LEU A 45 24.43 -4.48 5.18
N PRO A 46 24.41 -5.11 4.00
CA PRO A 46 23.39 -4.83 3.00
C PRO A 46 21.96 -5.01 3.53
N ASP A 47 21.11 -4.06 3.16
CA ASP A 47 19.66 -4.18 3.24
C ASP A 47 19.16 -5.13 2.14
N GLY A 48 17.93 -5.62 2.23
CA GLY A 48 17.40 -6.46 1.17
C GLY A 48 16.03 -7.06 1.45
N ILE A 49 15.77 -8.19 0.79
CA ILE A 49 14.51 -8.93 0.89
C ILE A 49 14.78 -10.32 1.42
N ALA A 50 13.88 -10.85 2.24
CA ALA A 50 13.96 -12.22 2.74
C ALA A 50 12.64 -12.97 2.57
N VAL A 51 12.70 -14.30 2.52
CA VAL A 51 11.54 -15.19 2.64
C VAL A 51 11.49 -15.74 4.07
N ILE A 52 10.36 -15.59 4.75
CA ILE A 52 10.19 -15.96 6.16
C ILE A 52 8.93 -16.79 6.40
N GLU A 53 9.03 -17.79 7.27
CA GLU A 53 7.90 -18.58 7.79
C GLU A 53 7.17 -17.83 8.91
N LEU A 54 5.88 -17.58 8.75
CA LEU A 54 5.06 -16.83 9.71
C LEU A 54 3.91 -17.63 10.33
N ASP A 55 3.69 -18.89 9.97
CA ASP A 55 2.72 -19.71 10.71
C ASP A 55 3.31 -20.11 12.09
N PRO A 56 2.71 -19.67 13.22
CA PRO A 56 3.16 -20.05 14.56
C PRO A 56 3.03 -21.56 14.85
N GLU A 57 2.27 -22.30 14.03
CA GLU A 57 2.12 -23.76 14.13
C GLU A 57 3.21 -24.51 13.35
N ALA A 58 4.02 -23.81 12.55
CA ALA A 58 5.12 -24.39 11.79
C ALA A 58 6.37 -24.62 12.67
N PRO A 59 7.08 -25.76 12.55
CA PRO A 59 8.30 -26.04 13.33
C PRO A 59 9.43 -25.01 13.11
N ASN A 60 9.40 -24.32 11.98
CA ASN A 60 10.38 -23.33 11.55
C ASN A 60 9.85 -21.89 11.65
N PHE A 61 8.83 -21.63 12.49
CA PHE A 61 8.30 -20.28 12.72
C PHE A 61 9.40 -19.21 12.92
N GLY A 62 9.29 -18.13 12.16
CA GLY A 62 10.23 -17.02 12.10
C GLY A 62 11.57 -17.32 11.42
N ASN A 63 11.72 -18.48 10.77
CA ASN A 63 12.95 -18.82 10.04
C ASN A 63 12.98 -18.17 8.66
N ILE A 64 14.11 -17.56 8.33
CA ILE A 64 14.40 -17.08 6.98
C ILE A 64 14.97 -18.21 6.13
N SER A 65 14.32 -18.53 5.01
CA SER A 65 14.71 -19.59 4.08
C SER A 65 15.47 -19.09 2.84
N SER A 66 15.28 -17.83 2.47
CA SER A 66 15.95 -17.18 1.34
C SER A 66 16.21 -15.71 1.65
N LYS A 67 17.32 -15.16 1.13
CA LYS A 67 17.67 -13.74 1.21
C LYS A 67 18.22 -13.28 -0.12
N LEU A 68 17.95 -12.02 -0.44
CA LEU A 68 18.52 -11.30 -1.56
C LEU A 68 18.94 -9.91 -1.07
N GLU A 69 20.25 -9.68 -1.05
CA GLU A 69 20.82 -8.39 -0.68
C GLU A 69 20.68 -7.40 -1.84
N LEU A 70 20.25 -6.17 -1.53
CA LEU A 70 20.12 -5.08 -2.51
C LEU A 70 21.30 -4.11 -2.42
N GLY A 71 21.86 -3.92 -1.22
CA GLY A 71 23.00 -3.04 -0.99
C GLY A 71 22.92 -2.32 0.35
N VAL A 72 24.02 -1.70 0.77
CA VAL A 72 24.07 -0.92 2.02
C VAL A 72 23.35 0.41 1.82
N GLY A 73 22.39 0.72 2.70
CA GLY A 73 21.65 1.98 2.65
C GLY A 73 20.64 2.06 1.50
N VAL A 74 20.24 0.91 0.94
CA VAL A 74 19.15 0.86 -0.05
C VAL A 74 17.83 1.14 0.64
N LEU A 75 17.62 0.63 1.86
CA LEU A 75 16.39 0.85 2.64
C LEU A 75 15.13 0.49 1.82
N PRO A 76 14.97 -0.78 1.40
CA PRO A 76 13.73 -1.23 0.76
C PRO A 76 12.55 -1.04 1.73
N HIS A 77 11.41 -0.60 1.20
CA HIS A 77 10.34 -0.05 2.02
C HIS A 77 8.95 -0.60 1.74
N HIS A 78 8.56 -0.84 0.48
CA HIS A 78 7.26 -1.45 0.15
C HIS A 78 7.42 -2.55 -0.90
N ILE A 79 6.66 -3.65 -0.76
CA ILE A 79 6.61 -4.75 -1.73
C ILE A 79 5.29 -4.71 -2.48
N TYR A 80 5.34 -4.83 -3.81
CA TYR A 80 4.16 -4.88 -4.67
C TYR A 80 4.25 -5.99 -5.70
N TYR A 81 3.09 -6.51 -6.08
CA TYR A 81 2.93 -7.26 -7.32
C TYR A 81 2.38 -6.37 -8.43
N ASN A 82 2.74 -6.64 -9.69
CA ASN A 82 1.99 -6.07 -10.79
C ASN A 82 0.58 -6.67 -10.88
N HIS A 83 -0.28 -6.05 -11.69
CA HIS A 83 -1.67 -6.48 -11.88
C HIS A 83 -1.85 -7.98 -12.20
N THR A 84 -0.91 -8.60 -12.92
CA THR A 84 -0.99 -10.03 -13.27
C THR A 84 -0.35 -10.94 -12.23
N GLU A 85 0.19 -10.40 -11.14
CA GLU A 85 0.89 -11.11 -10.05
C GLU A 85 2.11 -11.94 -10.52
N GLN A 86 2.69 -11.57 -11.67
CA GLN A 86 3.82 -12.28 -12.28
C GLN A 86 5.16 -11.60 -12.02
N LYS A 87 5.14 -10.32 -11.66
CA LYS A 87 6.32 -9.51 -11.35
C LYS A 87 6.16 -8.92 -9.97
N MET A 88 7.21 -9.03 -9.17
CA MET A 88 7.30 -8.41 -7.85
C MET A 88 8.25 -7.21 -7.93
N PHE A 89 7.95 -6.18 -7.16
CA PHE A 89 8.71 -4.95 -7.06
C PHE A 89 8.95 -4.63 -5.59
N THR A 90 10.08 -4.00 -5.29
CA THR A 90 10.27 -3.30 -4.02
C THR A 90 10.62 -1.85 -4.31
N THR A 91 9.98 -0.93 -3.60
CA THR A 91 10.39 0.47 -3.55
C THR A 91 11.44 0.66 -2.46
N ALA A 92 12.23 1.72 -2.56
CA ALA A 92 13.34 1.95 -1.67
C ALA A 92 13.54 3.44 -1.41
N LEU A 93 13.94 3.77 -0.18
CA LEU A 93 14.21 5.15 0.23
C LEU A 93 15.61 5.62 -0.19
N GLY A 94 16.49 4.66 -0.52
CA GLY A 94 17.84 4.88 -1.02
C GLY A 94 18.16 4.02 -2.24
N GLY A 95 19.44 3.98 -2.61
CA GLY A 95 19.91 3.21 -3.77
C GLY A 95 19.29 3.67 -5.09
N SER A 96 18.69 2.74 -5.83
CA SER A 96 18.01 3.01 -7.10
C SER A 96 16.53 3.35 -6.94
N TYR A 97 16.02 3.41 -5.70
CA TYR A 97 14.65 3.75 -5.33
C TYR A 97 13.53 2.80 -5.80
N LEU A 98 13.75 2.00 -6.85
CA LEU A 98 12.83 1.00 -7.35
C LEU A 98 13.59 -0.20 -7.92
N TYR A 99 13.15 -1.40 -7.55
CA TYR A 99 13.73 -2.65 -8.04
C TYR A 99 12.63 -3.61 -8.49
N GLN A 100 12.80 -4.24 -9.65
CA GLN A 100 12.05 -5.45 -9.98
C GLN A 100 12.76 -6.66 -9.36
N ILE A 101 11.99 -7.50 -8.67
CA ILE A 101 12.48 -8.71 -8.03
C ILE A 101 12.06 -9.93 -8.83
N LYS A 102 13.05 -10.74 -9.19
CA LYS A 102 12.84 -12.05 -9.78
C LYS A 102 12.74 -13.09 -8.67
N THR A 103 11.59 -13.74 -8.58
CA THR A 103 11.32 -14.84 -7.66
C THR A 103 11.26 -16.16 -8.40
N GLY A 104 11.33 -17.27 -7.68
CA GLY A 104 11.14 -18.61 -8.20
C GLY A 104 10.86 -19.61 -7.09
N ARG A 105 11.03 -20.90 -7.40
CA ARG A 105 10.87 -21.98 -6.43
C ARG A 105 12.11 -22.87 -6.42
N ASP A 106 12.48 -23.35 -5.24
CA ASP A 106 13.55 -24.35 -5.09
C ASP A 106 13.08 -25.75 -5.50
N GLN A 107 13.95 -26.75 -5.35
CA GLN A 107 13.66 -28.15 -5.68
C GLN A 107 12.50 -28.77 -4.87
N LYS A 108 12.14 -28.15 -3.74
CA LYS A 108 11.04 -28.56 -2.86
C LYS A 108 9.78 -27.71 -3.07
N GLY A 109 9.79 -26.83 -4.06
CA GLY A 109 8.67 -25.92 -4.35
C GLY A 109 8.60 -24.70 -3.43
N GLN A 110 9.61 -24.45 -2.59
CA GLN A 110 9.64 -23.33 -1.65
C GLN A 110 9.99 -22.03 -2.38
N PRO A 111 9.34 -20.89 -2.06
CA PRO A 111 9.69 -19.58 -2.61
C PRO A 111 11.18 -19.25 -2.44
N GLN A 112 11.77 -18.70 -3.49
CA GLN A 112 13.17 -18.32 -3.53
C GLN A 112 13.33 -16.96 -4.21
N LEU A 113 14.17 -16.10 -3.63
CA LEU A 113 14.60 -14.85 -4.25
C LEU A 113 15.80 -15.14 -5.17
N ILE A 114 15.72 -14.71 -6.44
CA ILE A 114 16.73 -15.04 -7.46
C ILE A 114 17.62 -13.83 -7.78
N ASN A 115 17.01 -12.69 -8.07
CA ASN A 115 17.76 -11.49 -8.47
C ASN A 115 16.93 -10.22 -8.27
N ALA A 116 17.59 -9.08 -8.11
CA ALA A 116 17.00 -7.75 -8.15
C ALA A 116 17.55 -6.99 -9.35
N THR A 117 16.68 -6.30 -10.08
CA THR A 117 17.07 -5.43 -11.19
C THR A 117 16.63 -4.01 -10.87
N PRO A 118 17.55 -3.05 -10.73
CA PRO A 118 17.18 -1.66 -10.51
C PRO A 118 16.42 -1.13 -11.73
N ILE A 119 15.42 -0.30 -11.47
CA ILE A 119 14.65 0.39 -12.50
C ILE A 119 15.09 1.85 -12.53
N ASP A 120 15.30 2.39 -13.73
CA ASP A 120 15.69 3.79 -13.91
C ASP A 120 14.51 4.71 -13.58
N THR A 121 14.63 5.44 -12.47
CA THR A 121 13.65 6.43 -12.00
C THR A 121 13.91 7.82 -12.56
N GLY A 122 14.92 7.98 -13.43
CA GLY A 122 15.34 9.26 -13.99
C GLY A 122 15.86 10.20 -12.90
N GLU A 123 15.29 11.40 -12.83
CA GLU A 123 15.64 12.42 -11.83
C GLU A 123 14.93 12.24 -10.48
N ASN A 124 14.06 11.24 -10.36
CA ASN A 124 13.17 11.10 -9.20
C ASN A 124 13.86 10.30 -8.07
N THR A 125 13.71 10.80 -6.85
CA THR A 125 14.41 10.29 -5.66
C THR A 125 13.43 9.95 -4.52
N VAL A 126 13.81 8.97 -3.70
CA VAL A 126 13.08 8.47 -2.52
C VAL A 126 11.70 7.92 -2.87
N GLY A 127 11.68 6.62 -3.18
CA GLY A 127 10.50 5.92 -3.68
C GLY A 127 9.61 5.37 -2.58
N GLU A 128 8.30 5.63 -2.68
CA GLU A 128 7.30 5.18 -1.70
C GLU A 128 6.33 4.15 -2.26
N ASN A 129 5.16 4.56 -2.75
CA ASN A 129 4.06 3.65 -3.06
C ASN A 129 3.91 3.46 -4.57
N LEU A 130 3.45 2.27 -4.96
CA LEU A 130 3.13 1.94 -6.34
C LEU A 130 1.62 1.77 -6.52
N PHE A 131 1.14 2.07 -7.73
CA PHE A 131 -0.19 1.67 -8.19
C PHE A 131 -0.11 1.17 -9.63
N PHE A 132 -0.53 -0.07 -9.88
CA PHE A 132 -0.60 -0.66 -11.22
C PHE A 132 -2.00 -0.45 -11.83
N THR A 133 -2.06 0.03 -13.08
CA THR A 133 -3.32 0.22 -13.81
C THR A 133 -3.53 -0.86 -14.87
N ASN A 134 -4.78 -1.09 -15.23
CA ASN A 134 -5.19 -2.08 -16.24
C ASN A 134 -4.65 -1.77 -17.64
N ASP A 135 -4.34 -0.51 -17.92
CA ASP A 135 -3.82 -0.07 -19.22
C ASP A 135 -2.30 -0.28 -19.41
N GLY A 136 -1.66 -1.06 -18.53
CA GLY A 136 -0.25 -1.42 -18.65
C GLY A 136 0.71 -0.31 -18.19
N ARG A 137 0.22 0.65 -17.41
CA ARG A 137 1.05 1.61 -16.68
C ARG A 137 1.17 1.22 -15.22
N TYR A 138 2.19 1.76 -14.56
CA TYR A 138 2.18 1.89 -13.12
C TYR A 138 2.72 3.26 -12.71
N PHE A 139 2.28 3.70 -11.55
CA PHE A 139 2.60 4.98 -10.98
C PHE A 139 3.38 4.79 -9.71
N MET A 140 4.33 5.67 -9.46
CA MET A 140 5.15 5.65 -8.27
C MET A 140 5.28 7.04 -7.69
N THR A 141 5.08 7.17 -6.39
CA THR A 141 5.34 8.41 -5.67
C THR A 141 6.83 8.50 -5.30
N PHE A 142 7.36 9.71 -5.45
CA PHE A 142 8.72 10.05 -5.08
C PHE A 142 8.71 11.25 -4.16
N MET A 143 8.91 11.02 -2.86
CA MET A 143 8.86 12.07 -1.84
C MET A 143 9.91 13.14 -2.08
N GLY A 144 11.10 12.75 -2.54
CA GLY A 144 12.20 13.68 -2.78
C GLY A 144 12.09 14.44 -4.10
N GLY A 145 11.29 13.95 -5.06
CA GLY A 145 11.26 14.52 -6.40
C GLY A 145 12.68 14.66 -6.98
N ALA A 146 13.06 15.88 -7.36
CA ALA A 146 14.40 16.20 -7.84
C ALA A 146 15.40 16.64 -6.73
N GLY A 147 15.01 16.55 -5.46
CA GLY A 147 15.84 16.81 -4.28
C GLY A 147 15.66 18.20 -3.65
N GLY A 148 14.67 18.99 -4.08
CA GLY A 148 14.38 20.31 -3.53
C GLY A 148 13.60 20.28 -2.20
N PRO A 149 13.64 21.38 -1.42
CA PRO A 149 13.10 21.46 -0.06
C PRO A 149 11.58 21.58 0.02
N LYS A 150 10.87 21.51 -1.12
CA LYS A 150 9.40 21.39 -1.24
C LYS A 150 9.04 20.61 -2.51
N ASP A 151 9.94 19.72 -2.93
CA ASP A 151 9.76 18.92 -4.12
C ASP A 151 8.83 17.73 -3.86
N GLY A 152 8.47 17.08 -4.95
CA GLY A 152 7.67 15.89 -4.98
C GLY A 152 7.36 15.56 -6.43
N SER A 153 7.22 14.29 -6.75
CA SER A 153 6.84 13.89 -8.11
C SER A 153 6.16 12.54 -8.14
N ILE A 154 5.49 12.27 -9.26
CA ILE A 154 4.94 10.96 -9.57
C ILE A 154 5.60 10.47 -10.86
N GLY A 155 6.27 9.32 -10.81
CA GLY A 155 6.77 8.65 -12.01
C GLY A 155 5.68 7.79 -12.63
N VAL A 156 5.58 7.83 -13.96
CA VAL A 156 4.70 6.98 -14.76
C VAL A 156 5.56 6.02 -15.55
N PHE A 157 5.34 4.73 -15.40
CA PHE A 157 6.15 3.69 -16.01
C PHE A 157 5.32 2.76 -16.86
N ASN A 158 5.95 2.14 -17.85
CA ASN A 158 5.37 1.05 -18.61
C ASN A 158 5.54 -0.27 -17.83
N ALA A 159 4.46 -0.98 -17.53
CA ALA A 159 4.49 -2.21 -16.74
C ALA A 159 5.13 -3.41 -17.46
N ASP A 160 5.21 -3.38 -18.79
CA ASP A 160 5.80 -4.47 -19.57
C ASP A 160 7.33 -4.43 -19.52
N ASN A 161 7.91 -3.24 -19.67
CA ASN A 161 9.36 -3.05 -19.83
C ASN A 161 10.02 -2.14 -18.78
N ASN A 162 9.27 -1.66 -17.80
CA ASN A 162 9.70 -0.78 -16.70
C ASN A 162 10.33 0.55 -17.12
N LYS A 163 10.12 1.00 -18.37
CA LYS A 163 10.63 2.31 -18.78
C LYS A 163 9.80 3.42 -18.16
N LEU A 164 10.47 4.40 -17.58
CA LEU A 164 9.87 5.69 -17.22
C LEU A 164 9.33 6.36 -18.49
N ILE A 165 8.03 6.61 -18.52
CA ILE A 165 7.31 7.27 -19.61
C ILE A 165 7.24 8.78 -19.34
N LYS A 166 6.96 9.16 -18.10
CA LYS A 166 6.70 10.55 -17.72
C LYS A 166 7.01 10.76 -16.24
N THR A 167 7.45 11.96 -15.91
CA THR A 167 7.46 12.48 -14.55
C THR A 167 6.44 13.60 -14.44
N ILE A 168 5.53 13.48 -13.48
CA ILE A 168 4.51 14.48 -13.14
C ILE A 168 5.06 15.32 -11.99
N LYS A 169 5.14 16.63 -12.20
CA LYS A 169 5.62 17.61 -11.23
C LYS A 169 4.66 18.79 -11.19
N ALA A 170 4.44 19.35 -10.02
CA ALA A 170 3.68 20.58 -9.83
C ALA A 170 4.25 21.32 -8.62
N PRO A 171 5.31 22.13 -8.80
CA PRO A 171 5.93 22.86 -7.70
C PRO A 171 4.93 23.80 -7.02
N ILE A 172 4.93 23.80 -5.69
CA ILE A 172 4.02 24.66 -4.90
C ILE A 172 4.22 26.16 -5.13
N GLN A 173 5.41 26.54 -5.61
CA GLN A 173 5.76 27.92 -5.95
C GLN A 173 5.03 28.41 -7.22
N ASP A 174 4.70 27.49 -8.14
CA ASP A 174 4.01 27.82 -9.38
C ASP A 174 2.51 28.00 -9.13
N ASN A 175 1.92 27.15 -8.28
CA ASN A 175 0.53 27.26 -7.86
C ASN A 175 0.31 26.70 -6.44
N PRO A 176 0.09 27.55 -5.42
CA PRO A 176 -0.09 27.08 -4.04
C PRO A 176 -1.41 26.34 -3.79
N ASN A 177 -2.35 26.36 -4.75
CA ASN A 177 -3.63 25.67 -4.65
C ASN A 177 -3.64 24.32 -5.40
N GLN A 178 -2.63 24.03 -6.22
CA GLN A 178 -2.53 22.81 -7.02
C GLN A 178 -1.06 22.42 -7.13
N PHE A 179 -0.60 21.54 -6.24
CA PHE A 179 0.80 21.17 -6.16
C PHE A 179 1.00 19.71 -5.77
N ILE A 180 2.21 19.21 -6.02
CA ILE A 180 2.70 17.92 -5.53
C ILE A 180 3.93 18.22 -4.68
N MET A 181 3.89 17.86 -3.41
CA MET A 181 4.98 18.03 -2.46
C MET A 181 4.98 16.82 -1.53
N TYR A 182 6.14 16.16 -1.38
CA TYR A 182 6.31 14.98 -0.53
C TYR A 182 5.25 13.88 -0.73
N PRO A 183 4.94 13.49 -1.98
CA PRO A 183 3.96 12.45 -2.22
C PRO A 183 4.44 11.13 -1.61
N HIS A 184 3.59 10.53 -0.78
CA HIS A 184 3.83 9.24 -0.13
C HIS A 184 2.79 8.24 -0.62
N GLY A 185 1.61 8.21 -0.01
CA GLY A 185 0.47 7.42 -0.45
C GLY A 185 -0.05 7.80 -1.83
N ILE A 186 -0.49 6.81 -2.59
CA ILE A 186 -1.14 6.97 -3.89
C ILE A 186 -2.36 6.06 -4.00
N SER A 187 -3.44 6.54 -4.58
CA SER A 187 -4.57 5.69 -4.93
C SER A 187 -5.23 6.16 -6.22
N ILE A 188 -5.65 5.20 -7.03
CA ILE A 188 -6.25 5.42 -8.34
C ILE A 188 -7.62 4.75 -8.40
N ASN A 189 -8.57 5.44 -9.01
CA ASN A 189 -9.86 4.92 -9.40
C ASN A 189 -9.97 5.03 -10.93
N GLU A 190 -9.64 3.94 -11.63
CA GLU A 190 -9.59 3.89 -13.10
C GLU A 190 -10.96 4.16 -13.74
N GLU A 191 -12.05 3.67 -13.14
CA GLU A 191 -13.42 3.90 -13.60
C GLU A 191 -13.77 5.39 -13.68
N LYS A 192 -13.18 6.20 -12.80
CA LYS A 192 -13.37 7.66 -12.77
C LYS A 192 -12.27 8.42 -13.51
N GLY A 193 -11.18 7.76 -13.88
CA GLY A 193 -9.97 8.41 -14.39
C GLY A 193 -9.37 9.38 -13.37
N LEU A 194 -9.32 8.99 -12.10
CA LEU A 194 -8.82 9.83 -11.00
C LEU A 194 -7.68 9.17 -10.26
N MET A 195 -6.71 9.98 -9.85
CA MET A 195 -5.60 9.61 -8.97
C MET A 195 -5.49 10.63 -7.86
N MET A 196 -5.17 10.18 -6.65
CA MET A 196 -4.88 11.06 -5.52
C MET A 196 -3.57 10.65 -4.86
N VAL A 197 -2.78 11.64 -4.46
CA VAL A 197 -1.55 11.44 -3.68
C VAL A 197 -1.58 12.25 -2.41
N THR A 198 -0.98 11.75 -1.33
CA THR A 198 -0.83 12.50 -0.07
C THR A 198 0.34 13.47 -0.11
N SER A 199 0.52 14.27 0.93
CA SER A 199 1.70 15.12 1.16
C SER A 199 2.14 14.93 2.61
N THR A 200 3.18 14.13 2.85
CA THR A 200 3.52 13.64 4.20
C THR A 200 4.62 14.45 4.87
N ILE A 201 5.88 14.20 4.52
CA ILE A 201 7.07 14.76 5.15
C ILE A 201 8.22 14.78 4.14
N HIS A 202 9.14 15.74 4.25
CA HIS A 202 10.36 15.72 3.46
C HIS A 202 11.20 14.48 3.81
N PRO A 203 11.90 13.84 2.84
CA PRO A 203 12.67 12.60 3.09
C PRO A 203 13.74 12.65 4.20
N ASP A 204 14.29 13.82 4.49
CA ASP A 204 15.25 14.01 5.58
C ASP A 204 14.60 14.11 6.98
N LEU A 205 13.27 13.99 7.04
CA LEU A 205 12.44 14.05 8.24
C LEU A 205 12.52 15.36 9.02
N SER A 206 13.10 16.42 8.46
CA SER A 206 13.38 17.67 9.19
C SER A 206 13.12 18.95 8.39
N THR A 207 13.21 18.93 7.06
CA THR A 207 13.01 20.13 6.22
C THR A 207 11.57 20.62 6.21
N GLY A 208 10.57 19.74 6.29
CA GLY A 208 9.18 20.16 6.36
C GLY A 208 8.19 19.00 6.32
N MET A 209 6.93 19.33 6.60
CA MET A 209 5.79 18.39 6.61
C MET A 209 4.66 18.94 5.74
N GLY A 210 3.84 18.03 5.22
CA GLY A 210 2.62 18.34 4.49
C GLY A 210 1.36 18.10 5.32
N ASN A 211 0.23 18.52 4.77
CA ASN A 211 -1.10 18.40 5.37
C ASN A 211 -2.22 18.31 4.32
N THR A 212 -1.89 17.80 3.13
CA THR A 212 -2.80 17.81 1.98
C THR A 212 -2.87 16.47 1.25
N CYS A 213 -3.91 16.30 0.45
CA CYS A 213 -4.00 15.31 -0.63
C CYS A 213 -4.27 16.03 -1.95
N THR A 214 -3.55 15.68 -3.03
CA THR A 214 -3.73 16.29 -4.35
C THR A 214 -4.37 15.30 -5.31
N LEU A 215 -5.46 15.71 -5.94
CA LEU A 215 -6.21 14.96 -6.96
C LEU A 215 -5.77 15.36 -8.36
N LEU A 216 -5.59 14.37 -9.21
CA LEU A 216 -5.19 14.50 -10.61
C LEU A 216 -6.18 13.76 -11.52
N ASP A 217 -6.27 14.22 -12.76
CA ASP A 217 -6.76 13.39 -13.85
C ASP A 217 -5.75 12.27 -14.16
N LEU A 218 -6.20 11.02 -14.18
CA LEU A 218 -5.34 9.87 -14.44
C LEU A 218 -4.77 9.86 -15.88
N ASN A 219 -5.51 10.43 -16.83
CA ASN A 219 -5.18 10.32 -18.25
C ASN A 219 -4.43 11.55 -18.76
N THR A 220 -4.83 12.75 -18.33
CA THR A 220 -4.16 14.00 -18.73
C THR A 220 -3.03 14.41 -17.79
N TYR A 221 -2.99 13.85 -16.58
CA TYR A 221 -2.07 14.23 -15.49
C TYR A 221 -2.25 15.66 -14.97
N GLU A 222 -3.35 16.31 -15.36
CA GLU A 222 -3.68 17.66 -14.87
C GLU A 222 -4.15 17.59 -13.42
N LEU A 223 -3.64 18.50 -12.59
CA LEU A 223 -4.09 18.64 -11.21
C LEU A 223 -5.51 19.22 -11.20
N LYS A 224 -6.39 18.58 -10.46
CA LYS A 224 -7.80 18.97 -10.31
C LYS A 224 -8.02 19.81 -9.06
N GLU A 225 -7.44 19.38 -7.94
CA GLU A 225 -7.68 19.98 -6.62
C GLU A 225 -6.59 19.55 -5.63
N THR A 226 -6.22 20.42 -4.70
CA THR A 226 -5.43 20.05 -3.52
C THR A 226 -6.28 20.27 -2.27
N TYR A 227 -6.58 19.19 -1.57
CA TYR A 227 -7.43 19.18 -0.39
C TYR A 227 -6.59 19.29 0.87
N GLN A 228 -7.05 20.12 1.81
CA GLN A 228 -6.53 20.10 3.17
C GLN A 228 -7.04 18.86 3.91
N VAL A 229 -6.15 18.20 4.65
CA VAL A 229 -6.43 17.04 5.48
C VAL A 229 -5.88 17.30 6.89
N ALA A 230 -6.38 18.37 7.50
CA ALA A 230 -5.99 18.86 8.82
C ALA A 230 -7.08 19.78 9.35
N ASP A 231 -7.11 20.06 10.66
CA ASP A 231 -8.12 20.94 11.27
C ASP A 231 -7.97 22.39 10.79
N SER A 232 -6.75 22.84 10.51
CA SER A 232 -6.45 24.15 9.90
C SER A 232 -5.30 24.09 8.89
N PRO A 233 -5.18 25.06 7.95
CA PRO A 233 -4.11 25.09 6.96
C PRO A 233 -2.70 25.14 7.57
N THR A 234 -2.57 25.60 8.82
CA THR A 234 -1.29 25.70 9.54
C THR A 234 -0.92 24.45 10.32
N ASP A 235 -1.87 23.51 10.49
CA ASP A 235 -1.62 22.27 11.20
C ASP A 235 -0.93 21.27 10.28
N MET A 236 0.23 20.78 10.70
CA MET A 236 0.98 19.74 10.00
C MET A 236 0.44 18.38 10.45
N SER A 237 -0.47 17.81 9.68
CA SER A 237 -1.08 16.50 9.99
C SER A 237 -0.30 15.32 9.39
N SER A 238 0.46 15.55 8.33
CA SER A 238 1.22 14.52 7.60
C SER A 238 0.35 13.33 7.17
N PRO A 239 -0.56 13.53 6.20
CA PRO A 239 -1.31 12.43 5.60
C PRO A 239 -0.36 11.40 5.02
N VAL A 240 -0.53 10.12 5.38
CA VAL A 240 0.38 9.03 4.95
C VAL A 240 -0.26 8.32 3.78
N GLU A 241 -1.36 7.60 4.07
CA GLU A 241 -2.09 6.86 3.06
C GLU A 241 -3.38 7.54 2.65
N VAL A 242 -3.71 7.36 1.37
CA VAL A 242 -4.99 7.74 0.78
C VAL A 242 -5.57 6.55 0.04
N LEU A 243 -6.88 6.35 0.17
CA LEU A 243 -7.57 5.25 -0.49
C LEU A 243 -8.84 5.77 -1.17
N LEU A 244 -8.85 5.72 -2.51
CA LEU A 244 -10.05 5.99 -3.30
C LEU A 244 -10.88 4.71 -3.37
N LEU A 245 -11.97 4.65 -2.61
CA LEU A 245 -12.85 3.48 -2.60
C LEU A 245 -13.42 3.24 -4.01
N ARG A 246 -13.40 1.98 -4.44
CA ARG A 246 -13.70 1.53 -5.81
C ARG A 246 -14.50 0.22 -5.81
N GLY A 247 -15.06 -0.14 -6.98
CA GLY A 247 -15.89 -1.33 -7.11
C GLY A 247 -17.14 -1.29 -6.23
N LYS A 248 -17.34 -2.30 -5.38
CA LYS A 248 -18.54 -2.47 -4.54
C LYS A 248 -18.66 -1.44 -3.40
N PHE A 249 -17.59 -0.70 -3.10
CA PHE A 249 -17.57 0.20 -1.95
C PHE A 249 -18.27 1.54 -2.23
N PRO A 250 -18.86 2.17 -1.20
CA PRO A 250 -19.37 3.53 -1.31
C PRO A 250 -18.26 4.49 -1.78
N GLN A 251 -18.63 5.45 -2.62
CA GLN A 251 -17.67 6.28 -3.37
C GLN A 251 -17.12 7.42 -2.50
N TYR A 252 -16.17 7.08 -1.64
CA TYR A 252 -15.44 8.02 -0.78
C TYR A 252 -13.92 7.91 -1.00
N ALA A 253 -13.20 8.94 -0.61
CA ALA A 253 -11.77 8.87 -0.34
C ALA A 253 -11.56 8.79 1.18
N LEU A 254 -10.63 7.95 1.63
CA LEU A 254 -10.15 7.90 3.01
C LEU A 254 -8.69 8.37 3.06
N ALA A 255 -8.29 9.01 4.15
CA ALA A 255 -6.88 9.34 4.39
C ALA A 255 -6.51 9.15 5.86
N THR A 256 -5.31 8.62 6.12
CA THR A 256 -4.72 8.53 7.46
C THR A 256 -3.79 9.70 7.70
N THR A 257 -3.68 10.19 8.94
CA THR A 257 -2.67 11.19 9.32
C THR A 257 -1.75 10.68 10.41
N MET A 258 -0.45 10.80 10.17
CA MET A 258 0.58 10.37 11.11
C MET A 258 0.51 11.20 12.39
N LEU A 259 0.42 12.52 12.26
CA LEU A 259 0.23 13.42 13.38
C LEU A 259 -1.26 13.51 13.71
N GLY A 260 -1.59 13.34 15.00
CA GLY A 260 -2.97 13.18 15.48
C GLY A 260 -3.48 11.73 15.48
N GLY A 261 -3.01 10.89 14.54
CA GLY A 261 -3.51 9.54 14.38
C GLY A 261 -4.95 9.52 13.88
N ASP A 262 -5.31 10.42 12.96
CA ASP A 262 -6.70 10.61 12.57
C ASP A 262 -7.03 9.87 11.27
N ILE A 263 -8.33 9.60 11.07
CA ILE A 263 -8.87 9.13 9.80
C ILE A 263 -9.83 10.18 9.26
N TRP A 264 -9.63 10.54 8.00
CA TRP A 264 -10.39 11.55 7.28
C TRP A 264 -11.15 10.91 6.13
N ILE A 265 -12.28 11.50 5.77
CA ILE A 265 -13.12 11.03 4.66
C ILE A 265 -13.60 12.18 3.78
N ALA A 266 -13.70 11.95 2.47
CA ALA A 266 -14.31 12.87 1.52
C ALA A 266 -15.27 12.13 0.57
N PRO A 267 -16.53 12.57 0.43
CA PRO A 267 -17.45 11.98 -0.55
C PRO A 267 -17.06 12.36 -1.98
N TYR A 268 -17.25 11.44 -2.92
CA TYR A 268 -17.14 11.74 -4.34
C TYR A 268 -18.39 12.47 -4.84
N ASN A 269 -18.17 13.61 -5.49
CA ASN A 269 -19.22 14.44 -6.07
C ASN A 269 -19.33 14.19 -7.58
N THR A 270 -20.42 13.55 -7.99
CA THR A 270 -20.66 13.16 -9.39
C THR A 270 -20.89 14.35 -10.33
N VAL A 271 -21.30 15.51 -9.80
CA VAL A 271 -21.54 16.73 -10.59
C VAL A 271 -20.23 17.41 -10.92
N THR A 272 -19.36 17.59 -9.93
CA THR A 272 -18.07 18.27 -10.10
C THR A 272 -16.97 17.33 -10.60
N LYS A 273 -17.20 16.01 -10.55
CA LYS A 273 -16.22 14.95 -10.85
C LYS A 273 -14.94 15.06 -9.99
N LYS A 274 -15.12 15.48 -8.75
CA LYS A 274 -14.09 15.68 -7.72
C LYS A 274 -14.58 15.07 -6.40
N TYR A 275 -13.71 15.04 -5.41
CA TYR A 275 -14.12 14.80 -4.02
C TYR A 275 -14.49 16.14 -3.37
N ASP A 276 -15.40 16.13 -2.39
CA ASP A 276 -15.64 17.30 -1.55
C ASP A 276 -14.52 17.43 -0.49
N ALA A 277 -14.62 18.41 0.41
CA ALA A 277 -13.62 18.59 1.46
C ALA A 277 -13.53 17.39 2.40
N PHE A 278 -12.31 17.05 2.82
CA PHE A 278 -12.09 16.01 3.83
C PHE A 278 -12.65 16.46 5.18
N THR A 279 -13.32 15.53 5.86
CA THR A 279 -13.79 15.71 7.23
C THR A 279 -13.23 14.60 8.11
N LYS A 280 -12.84 14.95 9.34
CA LYS A 280 -12.31 13.99 10.32
C LYS A 280 -13.45 13.09 10.80
N VAL A 281 -13.28 11.78 10.67
CA VAL A 281 -14.26 10.76 11.11
C VAL A 281 -13.77 9.89 12.25
N PHE A 282 -12.47 9.93 12.54
CA PHE A 282 -11.87 9.29 13.70
C PHE A 282 -10.74 10.18 14.23
N GLU A 283 -10.75 10.42 15.55
CA GLU A 283 -9.74 11.23 16.24
C GLU A 283 -8.88 10.33 17.14
N GLY A 284 -7.70 9.95 16.66
CA GLY A 284 -6.86 8.94 17.31
C GLY A 284 -6.32 9.40 18.66
N SER A 285 -5.96 10.67 18.77
CA SER A 285 -5.40 11.25 19.99
C SER A 285 -6.32 11.07 21.22
N THR A 286 -7.64 11.13 21.03
CA THR A 286 -8.64 10.91 22.10
C THR A 286 -8.64 9.48 22.64
N GLN A 287 -8.11 8.54 21.85
CA GLN A 287 -7.98 7.12 22.19
C GLN A 287 -6.54 6.76 22.61
N GLY A 288 -5.66 7.76 22.74
CA GLY A 288 -4.24 7.54 23.02
C GLY A 288 -3.50 6.89 21.84
N LEU A 289 -3.99 7.09 20.62
CA LEU A 289 -3.37 6.62 19.38
C LEU A 289 -2.67 7.78 18.68
N GLY A 290 -1.56 7.49 18.03
CA GLY A 290 -0.89 8.37 17.09
C GLY A 290 -0.30 7.54 15.94
N TRP A 291 0.22 8.23 14.92
CA TRP A 291 0.89 7.59 13.79
C TRP A 291 -0.04 6.61 13.08
N ALA A 292 -1.19 7.10 12.58
CA ALA A 292 -2.03 6.31 11.68
C ALA A 292 -1.30 6.20 10.33
N LEU A 293 -1.02 4.98 9.89
CA LEU A 293 -0.18 4.73 8.72
C LEU A 293 -0.99 4.05 7.62
N GLU A 294 -1.10 2.73 7.68
CA GLU A 294 -1.60 1.92 6.58
C GLU A 294 -3.12 1.69 6.62
N MET A 295 -3.70 1.46 5.45
CA MET A 295 -5.10 1.05 5.28
C MET A 295 -5.19 -0.20 4.42
N TYR A 296 -5.85 -1.24 4.93
CA TYR A 296 -6.18 -2.45 4.19
C TYR A 296 -7.66 -2.76 4.33
N ILE A 297 -8.31 -3.14 3.23
CA ILE A 297 -9.71 -3.55 3.23
C ILE A 297 -9.81 -5.03 2.91
N ASP A 298 -10.61 -5.77 3.68
CA ASP A 298 -10.99 -7.16 3.38
C ASP A 298 -12.25 -7.24 2.50
N ASP A 299 -12.51 -8.43 1.96
CA ASP A 299 -13.67 -8.71 1.10
C ASP A 299 -15.01 -8.65 1.86
N THR A 300 -15.01 -8.47 3.18
CA THR A 300 -16.19 -8.39 4.04
C THR A 300 -16.48 -6.98 4.55
N ASN A 301 -15.98 -5.95 3.85
CA ASN A 301 -16.17 -4.52 4.16
C ASN A 301 -15.51 -4.08 5.47
N LYS A 302 -14.46 -4.75 5.94
CA LYS A 302 -13.68 -4.27 7.09
C LYS A 302 -12.44 -3.52 6.64
N LEU A 303 -12.26 -2.33 7.21
CA LEU A 303 -11.04 -1.53 7.09
C LEU A 303 -10.15 -1.76 8.30
N TYR A 304 -8.91 -2.17 8.07
CA TYR A 304 -7.86 -2.31 9.06
C TYR A 304 -6.91 -1.13 8.93
N VAL A 305 -6.67 -0.42 10.04
CA VAL A 305 -5.79 0.75 10.09
C VAL A 305 -4.71 0.53 11.15
N SER A 306 -3.45 0.66 10.77
CA SER A 306 -2.32 0.53 11.69
C SER A 306 -1.98 1.86 12.38
N PHE A 307 -1.57 1.75 13.64
CA PHE A 307 -1.17 2.86 14.50
C PHE A 307 0.16 2.52 15.18
N ALA A 308 1.24 3.21 14.81
CA ALA A 308 2.57 2.85 15.28
C ALA A 308 2.80 3.15 16.77
N ASP A 309 2.10 4.13 17.36
CA ASP A 309 2.16 4.40 18.80
C ASP A 309 0.73 4.33 19.39
N PRO A 310 0.44 3.37 20.30
CA PRO A 310 1.35 2.48 21.02
C PRO A 310 1.61 1.12 20.33
N GLY A 311 1.24 0.95 19.06
CA GLY A 311 1.26 -0.35 18.38
C GLY A 311 -0.12 -1.01 18.40
N LYS A 312 -0.99 -0.60 17.48
CA LYS A 312 -2.37 -1.08 17.36
C LYS A 312 -2.77 -1.26 15.92
N VAL A 313 -3.73 -2.15 15.71
CA VAL A 313 -4.53 -2.21 14.47
C VAL A 313 -5.99 -2.07 14.86
N LEU A 314 -6.69 -1.06 14.33
CA LEU A 314 -8.12 -0.89 14.54
C LEU A 314 -8.87 -1.39 13.32
N VAL A 315 -10.01 -2.06 13.56
CA VAL A 315 -10.85 -2.64 12.52
C VAL A 315 -12.18 -1.92 12.50
N PHE A 316 -12.53 -1.29 11.38
CA PHE A 316 -13.75 -0.52 11.19
C PHE A 316 -14.68 -1.19 10.17
N ASP A 317 -15.99 -1.00 10.31
CA ASP A 317 -16.99 -1.38 9.32
C ASP A 317 -17.21 -0.24 8.30
N LEU A 318 -17.12 -0.56 7.01
CA LEU A 318 -17.34 0.37 5.89
C LEU A 318 -18.80 0.39 5.39
N SER A 319 -19.68 -0.43 5.95
CA SER A 319 -21.05 -0.58 5.43
C SER A 319 -21.93 0.67 5.63
N ASN A 320 -21.56 1.57 6.55
CA ASN A 320 -22.36 2.74 6.94
C ASN A 320 -21.62 4.07 6.76
N LEU A 321 -20.74 4.16 5.77
CA LEU A 321 -20.03 5.42 5.46
C LEU A 321 -21.02 6.60 5.27
N PRO A 322 -20.69 7.80 5.80
CA PRO A 322 -19.36 8.20 6.27
C PRO A 322 -19.03 7.82 7.72
N GLN A 323 -19.94 7.18 8.46
CA GLN A 323 -19.67 6.78 9.84
C GLN A 323 -18.78 5.53 9.89
N LEU A 324 -17.58 5.67 10.49
CA LEU A 324 -16.71 4.54 10.79
C LEU A 324 -17.09 3.92 12.14
N LYS A 325 -17.61 2.69 12.12
CA LYS A 325 -17.91 1.94 13.33
C LYS A 325 -16.72 1.05 13.70
N LEU A 326 -16.09 1.33 14.83
CA LEU A 326 -15.04 0.45 15.38
C LEU A 326 -15.64 -0.92 15.75
N LEU A 327 -15.07 -1.99 15.21
CA LEU A 327 -15.45 -3.37 15.45
C LEU A 327 -14.49 -4.04 16.43
N LYS A 328 -13.19 -3.87 16.23
CA LYS A 328 -12.13 -4.53 17.01
C LYS A 328 -10.89 -3.65 17.12
N THR A 329 -10.10 -3.90 18.15
CA THR A 329 -8.76 -3.36 18.31
C THR A 329 -7.80 -4.51 18.60
N PHE A 330 -6.76 -4.63 17.79
CA PHE A 330 -5.68 -5.58 17.98
C PHE A 330 -4.48 -4.88 18.61
N THR A 331 -3.78 -5.60 19.49
CA THR A 331 -2.53 -5.12 20.09
C THR A 331 -1.35 -5.73 19.36
N ALA A 332 -0.46 -4.88 18.88
CA ALA A 332 0.82 -5.24 18.30
C ALA A 332 1.94 -4.53 19.07
N ASP A 333 3.19 -4.68 18.64
CA ASP A 333 4.30 -3.93 19.23
C ASP A 333 4.37 -2.50 18.62
N LYS A 334 5.08 -1.58 19.28
CA LYS A 334 5.28 -0.22 18.75
C LYS A 334 5.93 -0.26 17.36
N GLY A 335 5.53 0.66 16.49
CA GLY A 335 5.92 0.65 15.09
C GLY A 335 5.00 -0.17 14.19
N ALA A 336 3.84 -0.63 14.68
CA ALA A 336 2.85 -1.32 13.85
C ALA A 336 2.56 -0.51 12.57
N HIS A 337 2.87 -1.11 11.42
CA HIS A 337 2.90 -0.42 10.14
C HIS A 337 2.25 -1.27 9.03
N HIS A 338 3.02 -2.10 8.31
CA HIS A 338 2.46 -2.97 7.26
C HIS A 338 1.81 -4.23 7.81
N MET A 339 0.90 -4.82 7.04
CA MET A 339 0.19 -6.03 7.44
C MET A 339 -0.05 -6.98 6.28
N ALA A 340 -0.10 -8.27 6.58
CA ALA A 340 -0.42 -9.33 5.64
C ALA A 340 -1.42 -10.32 6.27
N PHE A 341 -2.37 -10.83 5.49
CA PHE A 341 -3.43 -11.72 5.98
C PHE A 341 -3.25 -13.14 5.44
N PHE A 342 -3.45 -14.15 6.29
CA PHE A 342 -3.38 -15.55 5.88
C PHE A 342 -4.12 -16.48 6.84
N LYS A 343 -4.06 -17.79 6.55
CA LYS A 343 -4.60 -18.85 7.41
C LYS A 343 -3.46 -19.72 7.96
N THR A 344 -3.47 -19.96 9.27
CA THR A 344 -2.53 -20.92 9.91
C THR A 344 -2.83 -22.35 9.49
N LYS A 345 -1.97 -23.31 9.85
CA LYS A 345 -2.14 -24.73 9.51
C LYS A 345 -3.45 -25.32 10.02
N SER A 346 -3.91 -24.91 11.19
CA SER A 346 -5.21 -25.29 11.74
C SER A 346 -6.41 -24.53 11.14
N GLY A 347 -6.16 -23.60 10.21
CA GLY A 347 -7.18 -22.84 9.48
C GLY A 347 -7.62 -21.54 10.16
N LYS A 348 -6.87 -21.04 11.15
CA LYS A 348 -7.21 -19.76 11.80
C LYS A 348 -6.86 -18.59 10.90
N GLU A 349 -7.79 -17.68 10.73
CA GLU A 349 -7.56 -16.42 10.05
C GLU A 349 -6.75 -15.47 10.93
N VAL A 350 -5.61 -15.04 10.41
CA VAL A 350 -4.63 -14.23 11.14
C VAL A 350 -4.18 -13.04 10.32
N VAL A 351 -3.76 -12.00 11.01
CA VAL A 351 -3.02 -10.87 10.45
C VAL A 351 -1.61 -10.88 11.03
N ALA A 352 -0.61 -10.89 10.14
CA ALA A 352 0.78 -10.59 10.47
C ALA A 352 0.94 -9.07 10.45
N VAL A 353 1.39 -8.48 11.56
CA VAL A 353 1.65 -7.05 11.68
C VAL A 353 3.15 -6.84 11.80
N GLN A 354 3.73 -6.13 10.84
CA GLN A 354 5.11 -5.71 10.87
C GLN A 354 5.24 -4.48 11.79
N ASN A 355 6.15 -4.56 12.78
CA ASN A 355 6.29 -3.56 13.84
C ASN A 355 7.64 -2.84 13.74
N ASN A 356 7.72 -1.90 12.81
CA ASN A 356 8.84 -0.98 12.62
C ASN A 356 8.45 0.17 11.68
N LEU A 357 8.57 1.41 12.15
CA LEU A 357 8.46 2.61 11.34
C LEU A 357 9.86 3.19 11.15
N LEU A 358 10.55 2.74 10.10
CA LEU A 358 11.97 3.02 9.87
C LEU A 358 12.81 2.68 11.11
N ASN A 359 14.02 3.24 11.24
CA ASN A 359 14.82 3.10 12.45
C ASN A 359 14.55 4.25 13.47
N ILE A 360 13.29 4.68 13.60
CA ILE A 360 12.91 5.75 14.54
C ILE A 360 12.92 5.19 15.97
N PRO A 361 13.64 5.81 16.93
CA PRO A 361 13.65 5.35 18.32
C PRO A 361 12.25 5.22 18.89
N ASN A 362 11.99 4.11 19.59
CA ASN A 362 10.70 3.74 20.20
C ASN A 362 9.57 3.39 19.23
N LEU A 363 9.77 3.48 17.91
CA LEU A 363 8.81 3.03 16.88
C LEU A 363 9.41 1.93 15.99
N ASN A 364 10.49 1.29 16.43
CA ASN A 364 11.28 0.33 15.66
C ASN A 364 11.44 -1.01 16.40
N SER A 365 10.34 -1.60 16.87
CA SER A 365 10.39 -2.82 17.70
C SER A 365 11.18 -3.96 17.04
N GLY A 366 11.11 -4.04 15.71
CA GLY A 366 11.86 -5.03 14.95
C GLY A 366 11.24 -6.42 15.03
N THR A 367 9.92 -6.46 15.17
CA THR A 367 9.14 -7.68 15.34
C THR A 367 8.06 -7.82 14.27
N ILE A 368 7.55 -9.03 14.12
CA ILE A 368 6.31 -9.32 13.38
C ILE A 368 5.37 -10.07 14.33
N SER A 369 4.18 -9.54 14.57
CA SER A 369 3.16 -10.14 15.45
C SER A 369 2.13 -10.90 14.62
N ILE A 370 1.77 -12.13 15.01
CA ILE A 370 0.73 -12.92 14.35
C ILE A 370 -0.52 -12.92 15.23
N ILE A 371 -1.59 -12.26 14.77
CA ILE A 371 -2.78 -12.01 15.57
C ILE A 371 -3.97 -12.74 14.96
N ASP A 372 -4.67 -13.54 15.77
CA ASP A 372 -5.94 -14.16 15.39
C ASP A 372 -7.02 -13.08 15.20
N ILE A 373 -7.57 -12.97 13.98
CA ILE A 373 -8.53 -11.92 13.61
C ILE A 373 -9.85 -12.07 14.37
N ASN A 374 -10.22 -13.29 14.74
CA ASN A 374 -11.48 -13.57 15.42
C ASN A 374 -11.40 -13.19 16.89
N THR A 375 -10.34 -13.59 17.58
CA THR A 375 -10.18 -13.43 19.03
C THR A 375 -9.35 -12.21 19.43
N GLY A 376 -8.56 -11.64 18.51
CA GLY A 376 -7.57 -10.60 18.80
C GLY A 376 -6.34 -11.11 19.58
N LYS A 377 -6.21 -12.43 19.77
CA LYS A 377 -5.11 -13.03 20.52
C LYS A 377 -3.85 -13.08 19.68
N ASN A 378 -2.73 -12.62 20.25
CA ASN A 378 -1.41 -12.87 19.68
C ASN A 378 -1.08 -14.38 19.76
N LEU A 379 -0.88 -15.01 18.61
CA LEU A 379 -0.52 -16.42 18.47
C LEU A 379 0.99 -16.65 18.42
N GLY A 380 1.78 -15.62 18.12
CA GLY A 380 3.24 -15.69 18.09
C GLY A 380 3.86 -14.37 17.65
N THR A 381 5.09 -14.12 18.09
CA THR A 381 5.88 -12.95 17.68
C THR A 381 7.24 -13.41 17.18
N VAL A 382 7.66 -12.96 15.99
CA VAL A 382 9.03 -13.12 15.50
C VAL A 382 9.83 -11.87 15.84
N ASN A 383 10.94 -12.01 16.56
CA ASN A 383 11.84 -10.89 16.88
C ASN A 383 13.08 -10.91 15.96
N LEU A 384 13.00 -10.18 14.85
CA LEU A 384 14.05 -10.14 13.83
C LEU A 384 15.28 -9.37 14.28
N ARG A 385 15.10 -8.33 15.11
CA ARG A 385 16.19 -7.58 15.72
C ARG A 385 17.12 -8.49 16.51
N THR A 386 16.56 -9.29 17.41
CA THR A 386 17.34 -10.18 18.29
C THR A 386 17.87 -11.39 17.53
N ARG A 387 17.06 -11.98 16.64
CA ARG A 387 17.40 -13.23 15.96
C ARG A 387 18.40 -13.04 14.81
N TYR A 388 18.31 -11.92 14.10
CA TYR A 388 19.04 -11.71 12.85
C TYR A 388 19.75 -10.36 12.76
N GLY A 389 19.55 -9.45 13.71
CA GLY A 389 20.15 -8.13 13.65
C GLY A 389 19.53 -7.22 12.58
N ILE A 390 18.31 -7.50 12.13
CA ILE A 390 17.62 -6.73 11.09
C ILE A 390 16.32 -6.14 11.61
N LEU A 391 15.79 -5.12 10.92
CA LEU A 391 14.43 -4.62 11.10
C LEU A 391 13.60 -4.97 9.87
N PRO A 392 12.36 -5.45 10.03
CA PRO A 392 11.44 -5.61 8.90
C PRO A 392 10.94 -4.23 8.46
N GLU A 393 10.94 -3.95 7.17
CA GLU A 393 10.45 -2.69 6.62
C GLU A 393 9.06 -2.84 6.03
N SER A 394 8.78 -3.93 5.29
CA SER A 394 7.44 -4.30 4.80
C SER A 394 7.24 -5.81 4.76
N ILE A 395 6.03 -6.24 4.41
CA ILE A 395 5.63 -7.64 4.34
C ILE A 395 4.64 -7.87 3.18
N GLU A 396 4.80 -8.95 2.43
CA GLU A 396 3.84 -9.39 1.42
C GLU A 396 3.85 -10.92 1.23
N GLY A 397 2.73 -11.50 0.80
CA GLY A 397 2.57 -12.94 0.55
C GLY A 397 3.45 -13.47 -0.60
N THR A 398 3.88 -14.73 -0.51
CA THR A 398 4.71 -15.34 -1.58
C THR A 398 3.92 -15.90 -2.76
N ASN A 399 2.61 -16.07 -2.60
CA ASN A 399 1.68 -16.53 -3.65
C ASN A 399 0.73 -15.43 -4.15
N GLY A 400 1.18 -14.17 -4.13
CA GLY A 400 0.38 -13.01 -4.55
C GLY A 400 0.01 -12.09 -3.38
N PRO A 401 -0.77 -11.04 -3.66
CA PRO A 401 -1.20 -10.07 -2.66
C PRO A 401 -1.96 -10.75 -1.51
N SER A 402 -1.60 -10.38 -0.28
CA SER A 402 -2.18 -10.93 0.95
C SER A 402 -3.39 -10.14 1.47
N ASN A 403 -3.95 -9.25 0.66
CA ASN A 403 -5.08 -8.38 1.01
C ASN A 403 -6.01 -8.15 -0.21
N TYR A 404 -7.26 -7.78 0.04
CA TYR A 404 -8.26 -7.58 -1.04
C TYR A 404 -8.11 -6.21 -1.70
N MET A 405 -7.98 -5.16 -0.90
CA MET A 405 -7.71 -3.82 -1.39
C MET A 405 -6.72 -3.12 -0.47
N HIS A 406 -5.56 -2.87 -1.04
CA HIS A 406 -4.55 -1.90 -0.63
C HIS A 406 -4.38 -0.94 -1.83
N HIS A 407 -3.18 -0.38 -2.08
CA HIS A 407 -2.93 0.44 -3.27
C HIS A 407 -3.50 -0.18 -4.54
#